data_AF-A0A2A2KFI0-F1
#
_entry.id   AF-A0A2A2KFI0-F1
#
_cell.length_a   1.000
_cell.length_b   1.000
_cell.length_c   1.000
_cell.angle_alpha   90.00
_cell.angle_beta   90.00
_cell.angle_gamma   90.00
#
_symmetry.space_group_name_H-M   'P 1'
#
loop_
_entity.id
_entity.type
_entity.pdbx_description
1 polymer ?
#
loop_
_entity_poly.entity_id
_entity_poly.type
_entity_poly.pdbx_seq_one_letter_code
_entity_poly.pdbx_strand_id
1 'polypeptide(L)'
;MDTNVEEIMKKAHCSGVVVAEANGLPLVAKGTLDKESAPLVTELISLAKQLEPHNKETPVVTVQAEQHKTMATMKSIDLTLEFSGGSEFLVDGKKLHEVKIEFDDSKPYTIRRLVDYIRQILLKDCDRPELLIDNGTVRPGVLVLVNESDWELFEGIDTELSNGDKVTFISTLHGG
;
A
#
# COMPACT_ATOMS: atom_id res chain seq x y z
N MET A 1 -7.19 24.14 24.43
CA MET A 1 -6.76 23.35 23.26
C MET A 1 -7.70 23.74 22.13
N ASP A 2 -7.39 24.85 21.46
CA ASP A 2 -8.08 25.24 20.23
C ASP A 2 -7.57 24.34 19.11
N THR A 3 -8.17 23.16 18.99
CA THR A 3 -7.89 22.27 17.86
C THR A 3 -8.28 23.02 16.60
N ASN A 4 -7.32 23.29 15.72
CA ASN A 4 -7.52 24.13 14.53
C ASN A 4 -8.37 23.36 13.49
N VAL A 5 -9.67 23.22 13.78
CA VAL A 5 -10.67 22.52 12.96
C VAL A 5 -10.64 23.03 11.52
N GLU A 6 -10.39 24.32 11.34
CA GLU A 6 -10.27 24.95 10.02
C GLU A 6 -9.05 24.48 9.22
N GLU A 7 -7.93 24.21 9.88
CA GLU A 7 -6.73 23.69 9.23
C GLU A 7 -6.93 22.23 8.80
N ILE A 8 -7.61 21.43 9.62
CA ILE A 8 -7.94 20.05 9.27
C ILE A 8 -8.94 20.00 8.10
N MET A 9 -9.95 20.87 8.11
CA MET A 9 -10.90 21.03 7.00
C MET A 9 -10.25 21.47 5.68
N LYS A 10 -9.04 22.06 5.71
CA LYS A 10 -8.28 22.45 4.51
C LYS A 10 -7.45 21.30 3.93
N LYS A 11 -7.32 20.17 4.62
CA LYS A 11 -6.60 19.00 4.10
C LYS A 11 -7.32 18.43 2.88
N ALA A 12 -6.55 18.07 1.85
CA ALA A 12 -7.10 17.40 0.67
C ALA A 12 -7.88 16.14 1.11
N HIS A 13 -9.06 15.92 0.52
CA HIS A 13 -9.97 14.80 0.81
C HIS A 13 -10.63 14.80 2.21
N CYS A 14 -10.59 15.91 2.97
CA CYS A 14 -11.32 16.04 4.24
C CYS A 14 -12.74 16.63 4.02
N SER A 15 -13.78 15.80 4.15
CA SER A 15 -15.19 16.23 3.99
C SER A 15 -15.84 16.73 5.30
N GLY A 16 -15.21 16.45 6.44
CA GLY A 16 -15.69 16.84 7.75
C GLY A 16 -14.74 16.48 8.88
N VAL A 17 -14.91 17.13 10.03
CA VAL A 17 -14.13 16.96 11.25
C VAL A 17 -15.08 16.91 12.43
N VAL A 18 -14.88 15.91 13.30
CA VAL A 18 -15.51 15.85 14.62
C VAL A 18 -14.40 15.83 15.67
N VAL A 19 -14.46 16.76 16.62
CA VAL A 19 -13.59 16.82 17.78
C VAL A 19 -14.40 16.36 18.98
N ALA A 20 -13.89 15.40 19.73
CA ALA A 20 -14.50 14.90 20.96
C ALA A 20 -13.51 14.93 22.12
N GLU A 21 -14.00 14.97 23.36
CA GLU A 21 -13.15 14.80 24.54
C GLU A 21 -12.76 13.32 24.74
N ALA A 22 -11.92 13.05 25.74
CA ALA A 22 -11.41 11.70 26.04
C ALA A 22 -12.51 10.66 26.33
N ASN A 23 -13.69 11.10 26.77
CA ASN A 23 -14.86 10.25 27.03
C ASN A 23 -15.79 10.10 25.82
N GLY A 24 -15.41 10.63 24.66
CA GLY A 24 -16.19 10.54 23.42
C GLY A 24 -17.32 11.56 23.27
N LEU A 25 -17.46 12.53 24.19
CA LEU A 25 -18.45 13.60 24.04
C LEU A 25 -18.01 14.55 22.91
N PRO A 26 -18.84 14.76 21.87
CA PRO A 26 -18.49 15.66 20.77
C PRO A 26 -18.48 17.12 21.25
N LEU A 27 -17.38 17.81 20.96
CA LEU A 27 -17.15 19.22 21.27
C LEU A 27 -17.43 20.11 20.05
N VAL A 28 -16.99 19.69 18.86
CA VAL A 28 -17.17 20.42 17.60
C VAL A 28 -17.40 19.44 16.46
N ALA A 29 -18.35 19.73 15.57
CA ALA A 29 -18.53 19.01 14.31
C ALA A 29 -18.72 20.00 13.16
N LYS A 30 -17.98 19.82 12.05
CA LYS A 30 -18.07 20.65 10.84
C LYS A 30 -17.89 19.77 9.61
N GLY A 31 -18.68 19.98 8.56
CA GLY A 31 -18.56 19.22 7.31
C GLY A 31 -19.85 19.20 6.50
N THR A 32 -19.77 18.61 5.31
CA THR A 32 -20.92 18.38 4.44
C THR A 32 -21.01 16.91 4.10
N LEU A 33 -22.18 16.31 4.32
CA LEU A 33 -22.44 14.93 3.95
C LEU A 33 -23.24 14.91 2.65
N ASP A 34 -22.82 14.07 1.70
CA ASP A 34 -23.62 13.79 0.52
C ASP A 34 -24.89 13.00 0.87
N LYS A 35 -25.99 13.23 0.15
CA LYS A 35 -27.28 12.57 0.43
C LYS A 35 -27.21 11.06 0.27
N GLU A 36 -26.37 10.54 -0.64
CA GLU A 36 -26.18 9.11 -0.86
C GLU A 36 -25.48 8.44 0.33
N SER A 37 -24.73 9.21 1.13
CA SER A 37 -24.00 8.71 2.31
C SER A 37 -24.82 8.76 3.62
N ALA A 38 -26.01 9.37 3.61
CA ALA A 38 -26.84 9.53 4.81
C ALA A 38 -27.26 8.19 5.48
N PRO A 39 -27.61 7.11 4.74
CA PRO A 39 -27.94 5.83 5.35
C PRO A 39 -26.75 5.22 6.11
N LEU A 40 -25.55 5.28 5.50
CA LEU A 40 -24.31 4.74 6.07
C LEU A 40 -23.95 5.42 7.40
N VAL A 41 -24.09 6.74 7.47
CA VAL A 41 -23.84 7.52 8.68
C VAL A 41 -24.85 7.18 9.77
N THR A 42 -26.11 6.99 9.41
CA THR A 42 -27.16 6.58 10.36
C THR A 42 -26.83 5.23 10.99
N GLU A 43 -26.34 4.29 10.16
CA GLU A 43 -25.90 2.98 10.62
C GLU A 43 -24.64 3.06 11.50
N LEU A 44 -23.64 3.85 11.12
CA LEU A 44 -22.45 4.09 11.95
C LEU A 44 -22.82 4.67 13.32
N ILE A 45 -23.75 5.63 13.37
CA ILE A 45 -24.26 6.19 14.63
C ILE A 45 -24.96 5.11 15.46
N SER A 46 -25.71 4.20 14.82
CA SER A 46 -26.37 3.08 15.50
C SER A 46 -25.36 2.11 16.12
N LEU A 47 -24.30 1.76 15.38
CA LEU A 47 -23.21 0.91 15.86
C LEU A 47 -22.39 1.58 16.97
N ALA A 48 -22.12 2.88 16.83
CA ALA A 48 -21.40 3.66 17.83
C ALA A 48 -22.13 3.69 19.19
N LYS A 49 -23.47 3.63 19.20
CA LYS A 49 -24.26 3.52 20.45
C LYS A 49 -24.07 2.19 21.20
N GLN A 50 -23.56 1.16 20.53
CA GLN A 50 -23.32 -0.15 21.12
C GLN A 50 -21.90 -0.26 21.72
N LEU A 51 -21.08 0.79 21.58
CA LEU A 51 -19.74 0.82 22.15
C LEU A 51 -19.83 0.92 23.68
N GLU A 52 -19.18 -0.02 24.36
CA GLU A 52 -19.06 -0.02 25.81
C GLU A 52 -17.70 0.57 26.23
N PRO A 53 -17.65 1.80 26.79
CA PRO A 53 -16.40 2.49 27.10
C PRO A 53 -15.52 1.77 28.14
N HIS A 54 -16.10 0.83 28.88
CA HIS A 54 -15.44 0.08 29.95
C HIS A 54 -15.01 -1.33 29.52
N ASN A 55 -15.21 -1.71 28.26
CA ASN A 55 -14.71 -2.97 27.74
C ASN A 55 -13.17 -2.94 27.69
N LYS A 56 -12.52 -4.03 28.12
CA LYS A 56 -11.05 -4.15 28.09
C LYS A 56 -10.50 -4.37 26.69
N GLU A 57 -11.34 -4.84 25.78
CA GLU A 57 -11.00 -5.01 24.37
C GLU A 57 -11.33 -3.73 23.60
N THR A 58 -10.42 -3.33 22.71
CA THR A 58 -10.64 -2.18 21.82
C THR A 58 -11.85 -2.48 20.93
N PRO A 59 -12.94 -1.71 21.02
CA PRO A 59 -14.12 -2.00 20.23
C PRO A 59 -13.85 -1.66 18.76
N VAL A 60 -14.30 -2.55 17.87
CA VAL A 60 -14.14 -2.40 16.42
C VAL A 60 -15.51 -2.23 15.78
N VAL A 61 -15.70 -1.12 15.07
CA VAL A 61 -16.87 -0.90 14.21
C VAL A 61 -16.44 -1.10 12.76
N THR A 62 -17.02 -2.09 12.09
CA THR A 62 -16.78 -2.36 10.68
C THR A 62 -18.01 -1.97 9.87
N VAL A 63 -17.82 -1.07 8.91
CA VAL A 63 -18.85 -0.68 7.95
C VAL A 63 -18.49 -1.28 6.59
N GLN A 64 -19.37 -2.12 6.05
CA GLN A 64 -19.20 -2.73 4.73
C GLN A 64 -20.33 -2.27 3.81
N ALA A 65 -19.99 -1.76 2.63
CA ALA A 65 -20.96 -1.43 1.60
C ALA A 65 -21.22 -2.66 0.71
N GLU A 66 -22.49 -2.99 0.44
CA GLU A 66 -22.90 -4.14 -0.38
C GLU A 66 -22.99 -3.86 -1.89
N GLN A 67 -22.30 -2.85 -2.43
CA GLN A 67 -22.23 -2.69 -3.90
C GLN A 67 -20.80 -2.75 -4.43
N HIS A 68 -20.59 -3.77 -5.27
CA HIS A 68 -19.35 -4.43 -5.67
C HIS A 68 -18.62 -5.17 -4.53
N LYS A 69 -18.75 -6.50 -4.55
CA LYS A 69 -17.91 -7.44 -3.81
C LYS A 69 -16.45 -7.26 -4.23
N THR A 70 -15.75 -6.34 -3.60
CA THR A 70 -14.30 -6.38 -3.46
C THR A 70 -14.04 -6.51 -1.97
N MET A 71 -14.36 -7.67 -1.41
CA MET A 71 -13.66 -8.13 -0.20
C MET A 71 -12.21 -8.32 -0.63
N ALA A 72 -11.42 -7.23 -0.59
CA ALA A 72 -9.98 -7.31 -0.64
C ALA A 72 -9.56 -7.97 0.67
N THR A 73 -9.36 -9.28 0.66
CA THR A 73 -8.74 -9.95 1.79
C THR A 73 -7.27 -9.59 1.71
N MET A 74 -6.72 -9.00 2.78
CA MET A 74 -5.29 -8.73 2.83
C MET A 74 -4.55 -10.05 2.95
N LYS A 75 -3.67 -10.33 1.99
CA LYS A 75 -2.70 -11.43 2.05
C LYS A 75 -1.30 -10.87 2.18
N SER A 76 -0.39 -11.71 2.63
CA SER A 76 1.05 -11.41 2.61
C SER A 76 1.77 -12.37 1.68
N ILE A 77 2.76 -11.88 0.97
CA ILE A 77 3.72 -12.67 0.20
C ILE A 77 5.13 -12.40 0.70
N ASP A 78 5.85 -13.47 1.00
CA ASP A 78 7.27 -13.45 1.35
C ASP A 78 8.09 -13.68 0.07
N LEU A 79 8.98 -12.75 -0.28
CA LEU A 79 9.82 -12.80 -1.48
C LEU A 79 11.29 -12.55 -1.12
N THR A 80 12.19 -13.11 -1.93
CA THR A 80 13.61 -12.75 -1.91
C THR A 80 13.94 -11.92 -3.14
N LEU A 81 14.38 -10.68 -2.96
CA LEU A 81 14.81 -9.80 -4.04
C LEU A 81 16.34 -9.75 -4.08
N GLU A 82 16.91 -9.98 -5.26
CA GLU A 82 18.35 -9.90 -5.49
C GLU A 82 18.68 -8.80 -6.50
N PHE A 83 19.56 -7.87 -6.12
CA PHE A 83 20.02 -6.77 -6.98
C PHE A 83 21.50 -6.95 -7.29
N SER A 84 21.85 -6.88 -8.57
CA SER A 84 23.23 -7.01 -9.04
C SER A 84 23.51 -6.12 -10.26
N GLY A 85 24.76 -6.10 -10.70
CA GLY A 85 25.18 -5.29 -11.84
C GLY A 85 25.23 -3.79 -11.53
N GLY A 86 25.43 -3.42 -10.26
CA GLY A 86 25.44 -2.05 -9.78
C GLY A 86 24.07 -1.56 -9.31
N SER A 87 23.00 -2.32 -9.54
CA SER A 87 21.66 -1.96 -9.05
C SER A 87 21.54 -2.07 -7.53
N GLU A 88 22.42 -2.84 -6.86
CA GLU A 88 22.46 -2.92 -5.39
C GLU A 88 22.72 -1.56 -4.72
N PHE A 89 23.43 -0.64 -5.38
CA PHE A 89 23.69 0.71 -4.83
C PHE A 89 22.44 1.58 -4.78
N LEU A 90 21.40 1.23 -5.54
CA LEU A 90 20.13 1.95 -5.52
C LEU A 90 19.24 1.53 -4.33
N VAL A 91 19.57 0.41 -3.69
CA VAL A 91 18.80 -0.22 -2.61
C VAL A 91 19.70 -0.48 -1.39
N ASP A 92 20.20 0.61 -0.80
CA ASP A 92 21.04 0.63 0.40
C ASP A 92 22.37 -0.14 0.30
N GLY A 93 22.87 -0.37 -0.93
CA GLY A 93 24.11 -1.13 -1.16
C GLY A 93 23.98 -2.63 -0.83
N LYS A 94 22.76 -3.13 -0.64
CA LYS A 94 22.50 -4.52 -0.25
C LYS A 94 22.01 -5.31 -1.46
N LYS A 95 22.65 -6.45 -1.72
CA LYS A 95 22.25 -7.35 -2.81
C LYS A 95 20.94 -8.07 -2.52
N LEU A 96 20.79 -8.65 -1.32
CA LEU A 96 19.65 -9.50 -0.97
C LEU A 96 18.68 -8.79 -0.02
N HIS A 97 17.40 -8.75 -0.39
CA HIS A 97 16.32 -8.20 0.42
C HIS A 97 15.24 -9.25 0.60
N GLU A 98 15.07 -9.73 1.84
CA GLU A 98 13.92 -10.53 2.22
C GLU A 98 12.78 -9.57 2.55
N VAL A 99 11.69 -9.66 1.81
CA VAL A 99 10.55 -8.74 1.94
C VAL A 99 9.28 -9.53 2.20
N LYS A 100 8.47 -9.01 3.13
CA LYS A 100 7.10 -9.46 3.36
C LYS A 100 6.17 -8.33 2.94
N ILE A 101 5.39 -8.59 1.89
CA ILE A 101 4.55 -7.57 1.26
C ILE A 101 3.08 -7.91 1.51
N GLU A 102 2.36 -6.99 2.13
CA GLU A 102 0.91 -7.09 2.27
C GLU A 102 0.22 -6.51 1.03
N PHE A 103 -0.77 -7.23 0.50
CA PHE A 103 -1.48 -6.85 -0.73
C PHE A 103 -2.93 -7.31 -0.70
N ASP A 104 -3.79 -6.59 -1.43
CA ASP A 104 -5.16 -7.04 -1.65
C ASP A 104 -5.18 -8.26 -2.58
N ASP A 105 -5.90 -9.31 -2.16
CA ASP A 105 -6.05 -10.54 -2.94
C ASP A 105 -7.11 -10.46 -4.04
N SER A 106 -7.60 -9.26 -4.36
CA SER A 106 -8.56 -9.06 -5.45
C SER A 106 -7.96 -9.41 -6.82
N LYS A 107 -6.63 -9.34 -6.92
CA LYS A 107 -5.85 -9.73 -8.09
C LYS A 107 -4.57 -10.46 -7.66
N PRO A 108 -4.03 -11.34 -8.51
CA PRO A 108 -2.71 -11.93 -8.32
C PRO A 108 -1.63 -10.89 -8.03
N TYR A 109 -0.60 -11.28 -7.28
CA TYR A 109 0.56 -10.44 -7.07
C TYR A 109 1.54 -10.65 -8.22
N THR A 110 1.76 -9.63 -9.05
CA THR A 110 2.59 -9.74 -10.27
C THR A 110 3.88 -8.94 -10.16
N ILE A 111 4.82 -9.15 -11.08
CA ILE A 111 6.04 -8.34 -11.17
C ILE A 111 5.72 -6.85 -11.29
N ARG A 112 4.64 -6.46 -11.98
CA ARG A 112 4.16 -5.07 -12.02
C ARG A 112 3.96 -4.48 -10.62
N ARG A 113 3.24 -5.20 -9.75
CA ARG A 113 2.98 -4.78 -8.37
C ARG A 113 4.27 -4.76 -7.54
N LEU A 114 5.18 -5.70 -7.80
CA LEU A 114 6.51 -5.70 -7.20
C LEU A 114 7.34 -4.48 -7.63
N VAL A 115 7.31 -4.09 -8.90
CA VAL A 115 8.01 -2.89 -9.41
C VAL A 115 7.46 -1.64 -8.71
N ASP A 116 6.15 -1.53 -8.53
CA ASP A 116 5.55 -0.44 -7.76
C ASP A 116 6.01 -0.44 -6.31
N TYR A 117 6.07 -1.61 -5.66
CA TYR A 117 6.59 -1.76 -4.31
C TYR A 117 8.07 -1.33 -4.21
N ILE A 118 8.93 -1.81 -5.10
CA ILE A 118 10.35 -1.45 -5.13
C ILE A 118 10.50 0.06 -5.27
N ARG A 119 9.75 0.69 -6.19
CA ARG A 119 9.78 2.14 -6.40
C ARG A 119 9.35 2.92 -5.15
N GLN A 120 8.27 2.50 -4.50
CA GLN A 120 7.67 3.25 -3.38
C GLN A 120 8.39 3.00 -2.05
N ILE A 121 8.99 1.83 -1.86
CA ILE A 121 9.53 1.39 -0.57
C ILE A 121 11.05 1.27 -0.60
N LEU A 122 11.62 0.51 -1.53
CA LEU A 122 13.07 0.27 -1.56
C LEU A 122 13.85 1.44 -2.17
N LEU A 123 13.27 2.16 -3.13
CA LEU A 123 13.89 3.30 -3.80
C LEU A 123 13.42 4.64 -3.23
N LYS A 124 12.71 4.66 -2.09
CA LYS A 124 12.07 5.87 -1.56
C LYS A 124 13.05 7.02 -1.29
N ASP A 125 14.27 6.69 -0.86
CA ASP A 125 15.35 7.63 -0.54
C ASP A 125 16.47 7.58 -1.60
N CYS A 126 16.21 6.93 -2.75
CA CYS A 126 17.17 6.84 -3.84
C CYS A 126 17.09 8.10 -4.72
N ASP A 127 18.22 8.74 -4.96
CA ASP A 127 18.31 9.95 -5.80
C ASP A 127 18.10 9.67 -7.29
N ARG A 128 18.23 8.40 -7.73
CA ARG A 128 18.22 8.00 -9.15
C ARG A 128 17.40 6.72 -9.39
N PRO A 129 16.12 6.65 -8.99
CA PRO A 129 15.28 5.46 -9.12
C PRO A 129 15.06 5.07 -10.59
N GLU A 130 15.16 6.03 -11.51
CA GLU A 130 15.05 5.84 -12.95
C GLU A 130 16.13 4.90 -13.50
N LEU A 131 17.24 4.70 -12.80
CA LEU A 131 18.28 3.76 -13.23
C LEU A 131 17.83 2.30 -13.17
N LEU A 132 16.82 1.98 -12.36
CA LEU A 132 16.23 0.65 -12.24
C LEU A 132 14.80 0.59 -12.82
N ILE A 133 13.99 1.62 -12.58
CA ILE A 133 12.56 1.64 -12.92
C ILE A 133 12.25 2.89 -13.75
N ASP A 134 11.81 2.72 -14.99
CA ASP A 134 11.45 3.81 -15.90
C ASP A 134 10.03 3.61 -16.45
N ASN A 135 9.27 4.70 -16.59
CA ASN A 135 7.91 4.71 -17.14
C ASN A 135 6.95 3.64 -16.55
N GLY A 136 7.10 3.30 -15.26
CA GLY A 136 6.24 2.33 -14.57
C GLY A 136 6.57 0.86 -14.85
N THR A 137 7.75 0.59 -15.40
CA THR A 137 8.28 -0.77 -15.61
C THR A 137 9.78 -0.80 -15.32
N VAL A 138 10.39 -1.97 -15.41
CA VAL A 138 11.84 -2.13 -15.30
C VAL A 138 12.53 -1.47 -16.50
N ARG A 139 13.58 -0.68 -16.24
CA ARG A 139 14.30 0.06 -17.29
C ARG A 139 14.91 -0.91 -18.31
N PRO A 140 14.87 -0.62 -19.63
CA PRO A 140 15.60 -1.38 -20.63
C PRO A 140 17.08 -1.55 -20.27
N GLY A 141 17.61 -2.76 -20.42
CA GLY A 141 18.97 -3.13 -19.99
C GLY A 141 19.10 -3.50 -18.51
N VAL A 142 17.98 -3.78 -17.84
CA VAL A 142 17.94 -4.57 -16.60
C VAL A 142 17.25 -5.89 -16.93
N LEU A 143 17.94 -7.00 -16.68
CA LEU A 143 17.37 -8.35 -16.81
C LEU A 143 16.63 -8.70 -15.53
N VAL A 144 15.47 -9.33 -15.66
CA VAL A 144 14.65 -9.79 -14.53
C VAL A 144 14.50 -11.30 -14.60
N LEU A 145 14.90 -11.98 -13.53
CA LEU A 145 14.76 -13.43 -13.40
C LEU A 145 13.79 -13.75 -12.27
N VAL A 146 12.89 -14.70 -12.50
CA VAL A 146 12.07 -15.33 -11.46
C VAL A 146 12.57 -16.75 -11.27
N ASN A 147 13.04 -17.07 -10.06
CA ASN A 147 13.63 -18.38 -9.74
C ASN A 147 14.67 -18.81 -10.79
N GLU A 148 15.60 -17.90 -11.11
CA GLU A 148 16.72 -18.11 -12.05
C GLU A 148 16.30 -18.32 -13.52
N SER A 149 15.00 -18.18 -13.81
CA SER A 149 14.44 -18.26 -15.16
C SER A 149 14.10 -16.85 -15.66
N ASP A 150 14.38 -16.59 -16.93
CA ASP A 150 14.09 -15.29 -17.56
C ASP A 150 12.58 -15.01 -17.54
N TRP A 151 12.17 -13.85 -17.02
CA TRP A 151 10.76 -13.45 -16.94
C TRP A 151 10.07 -13.43 -18.31
N GLU A 152 10.82 -13.25 -19.41
CA GLU A 152 10.30 -13.24 -20.78
C GLU A 152 9.80 -14.62 -21.23
N LEU A 153 10.22 -15.69 -20.55
CA LEU A 153 9.69 -17.04 -20.77
C LEU A 153 8.32 -17.26 -20.13
N PHE A 154 7.87 -16.31 -19.30
CA PHE A 154 6.55 -16.29 -18.66
C PHE A 154 5.70 -15.17 -19.28
N GLU A 155 5.09 -14.31 -18.45
CA GLU A 155 4.27 -13.17 -18.89
C GLU A 155 5.01 -11.83 -18.70
N GLY A 156 6.33 -11.87 -18.59
CA GLY A 156 7.17 -10.68 -18.37
C GLY A 156 6.71 -9.89 -17.15
N ILE A 157 6.37 -8.61 -17.35
CA ILE A 157 5.88 -7.71 -16.30
C ILE A 157 4.59 -8.19 -15.61
N ASP A 158 3.79 -9.01 -16.27
CA ASP A 158 2.52 -9.52 -15.73
C ASP A 158 2.66 -10.91 -15.09
N THR A 159 3.88 -11.48 -15.05
CA THR A 159 4.19 -12.75 -14.37
C THR A 159 3.72 -12.72 -12.92
N GLU A 160 2.90 -13.71 -12.54
CA GLU A 160 2.43 -13.91 -11.17
C GLU A 160 3.54 -14.48 -10.28
N LEU A 161 3.64 -13.94 -9.06
CA LEU A 161 4.62 -14.33 -8.06
C LEU A 161 3.94 -15.12 -6.94
N SER A 162 4.68 -16.10 -6.41
CA SER A 162 4.29 -16.99 -5.33
C SER A 162 5.16 -16.79 -4.10
N ASN A 163 4.62 -17.21 -2.94
CA ASN A 163 5.34 -17.14 -1.68
C ASN A 163 6.64 -17.96 -1.75
N GLY A 164 7.76 -17.34 -1.39
CA GLY A 164 9.09 -17.93 -1.43
C GLY A 164 9.85 -17.71 -2.75
N ASP A 165 9.27 -17.04 -3.74
CA ASP A 165 9.96 -16.77 -5.00
C ASP A 165 11.18 -15.86 -4.83
N LYS A 166 12.21 -16.13 -5.64
CA LYS A 166 13.39 -15.26 -5.79
C LYS A 166 13.26 -14.44 -7.06
N VAL A 167 13.24 -13.11 -6.95
CA VAL A 167 13.24 -12.19 -8.09
C VAL A 167 14.59 -11.48 -8.16
N THR A 168 15.31 -11.65 -9.27
CA THR A 168 16.65 -11.08 -9.46
C THR A 168 16.64 -9.99 -10.52
N PHE A 169 17.22 -8.83 -10.21
CA PHE A 169 17.41 -7.70 -11.09
C PHE A 169 18.92 -7.57 -11.40
N ILE A 170 19.29 -7.74 -12.67
CA ILE A 170 20.68 -7.65 -13.12
C ILE A 170 20.78 -6.46 -14.07
N SER A 171 21.43 -5.38 -13.63
CA SER A 171 21.65 -4.26 -14.53
C SER A 171 22.84 -4.52 -15.45
N THR A 172 22.63 -4.46 -16.76
CA THR A 172 23.67 -4.69 -17.77
C THR A 172 24.23 -3.38 -18.35
N LEU A 173 23.64 -2.23 -18.00
CA LEU A 173 24.01 -0.91 -18.52
C LEU A 173 24.93 -0.08 -17.60
N HIS A 174 25.00 -0.39 -16.30
CA HIS A 174 25.72 0.46 -15.33
C HIS A 174 27.18 0.01 -15.05
N GLY A 175 27.73 -0.85 -15.91
CA GLY A 175 29.13 -1.26 -15.85
C GLY A 175 30.02 -0.39 -16.74
N GLY A 176 30.46 0.76 -16.22
CA GLY A 176 31.42 1.66 -16.86
C GLY A 176 31.91 2.74 -15.92
#